data_AF-A0A2E1H5U8-F1
#
_entry.id   AF-A0A2E1H5U8-F1
#
_cell.length_a   1.000
_cell.length_b   1.000
_cell.length_c   1.000
_cell.angle_alpha   90.00
_cell.angle_beta   90.00
_cell.angle_gamma   90.00
#
_symmetry.space_group_name_H-M   'P 1'
#
loop_
_entity.id
_entity.type
_entity.pdbx_description
1 polymer ?
#
loop_
_entity_poly.entity_id
_entity_poly.type
_entity_poly.pdbx_seq_one_letter_code
_entity_poly.pdbx_strand_id
1 'polypeptide(L)'
;MECHASIWEEWTNSHHDLAEVPLEKGEVTVDGLPALRRLGVEPLVQYLVMLNGNLQVHQLAQDSETGAWFDVFADGRKEGEWGHWTGRGMNWDTMCAVCHNTGVRRSWDNKTDTFHTEVAEYGVGCEACHGPASEHINNPKRELPGAKDGVESCAPCHARRSEFRNHTPGDSFSESFHPALPSHSEAWYADGQILEENFEYGSFVESKMHAAGVTCLDCHNPHTGNLTAEGNALCLSCHSGAGRIPGPVIQVSTHTGHAAESVGSQCVSCHMPTTTYMQRHPRRDHGFLIPDPRLNESVGAPNACNRCHQDRSVEWAIQEVESRPGWKGNAVRRQLALKIKPSVDSWPQGVALWEALVHNQGQPASAMREAQFWMQQGQFEKAVQAGQWAGKWEANSPAPRHMQATALDSLQRRNEARNVMEQCVLDFPDDALSWYLLGLARAAEEDWQNAREALLNALAFQPHFPEAEKNLQVLEEFLENF
;
A
#
# COMPACT_ATOMS: atom_id res chain seq x y z
N MET A 1 -9.48 -25.09 9.42
CA MET A 1 -10.39 -26.12 8.88
C MET A 1 -11.45 -26.60 9.88
N GLU A 2 -11.08 -27.19 11.02
CA GLU A 2 -12.05 -27.86 11.93
C GLU A 2 -13.18 -26.95 12.45
N CYS A 3 -12.85 -25.68 12.78
CA CYS A 3 -13.84 -24.73 13.32
C CYS A 3 -14.47 -23.82 12.26
N HIS A 4 -13.81 -23.63 11.11
CA HIS A 4 -14.19 -22.69 10.05
C HIS A 4 -14.16 -23.36 8.68
N ALA A 5 -14.85 -24.50 8.54
CA ALA A 5 -14.76 -25.36 7.36
C ALA A 5 -15.20 -24.65 6.06
N SER A 6 -16.26 -23.84 6.10
CA SER A 6 -16.74 -23.11 4.92
C SER A 6 -15.76 -22.02 4.46
N ILE A 7 -15.21 -21.26 5.40
CA ILE A 7 -14.20 -20.23 5.10
C ILE A 7 -12.93 -20.88 4.55
N TRP A 8 -12.52 -22.00 5.15
CA TRP A 8 -11.39 -22.78 4.66
C TRP A 8 -11.62 -23.26 3.23
N GLU A 9 -12.79 -23.81 2.91
CA GLU A 9 -13.14 -24.26 1.56
C GLU A 9 -13.15 -23.12 0.54
N GLU A 10 -13.60 -21.93 0.93
CA GLU A 10 -13.55 -20.73 0.08
C GLU A 10 -12.11 -20.23 -0.18
N TRP A 11 -11.24 -20.32 0.83
CA TRP A 11 -9.87 -19.83 0.75
C TRP A 11 -8.91 -20.81 0.08
N THR A 12 -9.06 -22.11 0.31
CA THR A 12 -8.15 -23.13 -0.25
C THR A 12 -8.22 -23.13 -1.78
N ASN A 13 -7.06 -23.17 -2.43
CA ASN A 13 -6.84 -23.00 -3.87
C ASN A 13 -7.18 -21.61 -4.43
N SER A 14 -7.46 -20.61 -3.59
CA SER A 14 -7.51 -19.22 -4.03
C SER A 14 -6.14 -18.75 -4.49
N HIS A 15 -6.09 -17.61 -5.19
CA HIS A 15 -4.80 -16.98 -5.53
C HIS A 15 -4.01 -16.53 -4.29
N HIS A 16 -4.66 -16.29 -3.15
CA HIS A 16 -3.99 -15.99 -1.89
C HIS A 16 -3.29 -17.22 -1.31
N ASP A 17 -3.99 -18.35 -1.24
CA ASP A 17 -3.41 -19.64 -0.80
C ASP A 17 -2.21 -20.03 -1.68
N LEU A 18 -2.38 -19.90 -3.00
CA LEU A 18 -1.38 -20.32 -3.98
C LEU A 18 -0.38 -19.22 -4.38
N ALA A 19 -0.30 -18.12 -3.61
CA ALA A 19 0.57 -16.98 -3.94
C ALA A 19 2.05 -17.38 -4.03
N GLU A 20 2.46 -18.36 -3.25
CA GLU A 20 3.77 -18.99 -3.31
C GLU A 20 3.68 -20.49 -2.99
N VAL A 21 4.24 -21.34 -3.85
CA VAL A 21 4.14 -22.79 -3.70
C VAL A 21 5.52 -23.45 -3.86
N PRO A 22 5.97 -24.30 -2.93
CA PRO A 22 7.17 -25.11 -3.08
C PRO A 22 7.08 -26.08 -4.26
N LEU A 23 8.21 -26.26 -4.95
CA LEU A 23 8.33 -27.20 -6.06
C LEU A 23 9.11 -28.44 -5.63
N GLU A 24 8.82 -29.56 -6.28
CA GLU A 24 9.67 -30.74 -6.15
C GLU A 24 11.04 -30.47 -6.79
N LYS A 25 12.10 -31.08 -6.22
CA LYS A 25 13.46 -30.83 -6.69
C LYS A 25 13.62 -31.26 -8.14
N GLY A 26 13.87 -30.28 -9.02
CA GLY A 26 14.08 -30.51 -10.45
C GLY A 26 12.79 -30.61 -11.27
N GLU A 27 11.63 -30.33 -10.67
CA GLU A 27 10.34 -30.23 -11.36
C GLU A 27 10.38 -29.16 -12.46
N VAL A 28 10.96 -28.00 -12.14
CA VAL A 28 11.13 -26.89 -13.07
C VAL A 28 12.59 -26.44 -13.07
N THR A 29 13.11 -26.18 -14.27
CA THR A 29 14.41 -25.51 -14.45
C THR A 29 14.23 -24.22 -15.23
N VAL A 30 14.87 -23.14 -14.76
CA VAL A 30 14.83 -21.82 -15.38
C VAL A 30 16.25 -21.42 -15.68
N ASP A 31 16.56 -21.27 -16.97
CA ASP A 31 17.92 -21.01 -17.46
C ASP A 31 18.98 -21.98 -16.88
N GLY A 32 18.62 -23.26 -16.80
CA GLY A 32 19.48 -24.31 -16.26
C GLY A 32 19.60 -24.34 -14.72
N LEU A 33 18.98 -23.40 -14.01
CA LEU A 33 18.90 -23.39 -12.56
C LEU A 33 17.65 -24.15 -12.07
N PRO A 34 17.75 -25.01 -11.05
CA PRO A 34 16.57 -25.64 -10.47
C PRO A 34 15.75 -24.58 -9.73
N ALA A 35 14.48 -24.45 -10.10
CA ALA A 35 13.53 -23.64 -9.34
C ALA A 35 13.18 -24.35 -8.03
N LEU A 36 13.02 -23.56 -6.97
CA LEU A 36 12.70 -24.06 -5.63
C LEU A 36 11.24 -23.84 -5.27
N ARG A 37 10.66 -22.74 -5.76
CA ARG A 37 9.28 -22.33 -5.52
C ARG A 37 8.77 -21.58 -6.74
N ARG A 38 7.45 -21.53 -6.87
CA ARG A 38 6.75 -20.69 -7.86
C ARG A 38 5.98 -19.58 -7.16
N LEU A 39 5.84 -18.44 -7.83
CA LEU A 39 5.10 -17.26 -7.39
C LEU A 39 3.97 -16.98 -8.38
N GLY A 40 2.75 -16.82 -7.88
CA GLY A 40 1.57 -16.55 -8.69
C GLY A 40 0.88 -17.79 -9.27
N VAL A 41 -0.29 -17.56 -9.87
CA VAL A 41 -1.16 -18.59 -10.45
C VAL A 41 -1.55 -18.20 -11.88
N GLU A 42 -2.50 -17.27 -12.04
CA GLU A 42 -2.90 -16.70 -13.32
C GLU A 42 -2.72 -15.18 -13.31
N PRO A 43 -2.40 -14.54 -14.46
CA PRO A 43 -2.19 -15.15 -15.79
C PRO A 43 -0.74 -15.60 -16.04
N LEU A 44 0.12 -15.52 -15.02
CA LEU A 44 1.53 -15.87 -15.16
C LEU A 44 2.11 -16.40 -13.84
N VAL A 45 3.18 -17.16 -13.96
CA VAL A 45 3.96 -17.72 -12.86
C VAL A 45 5.42 -17.33 -13.01
N GLN A 46 6.04 -16.82 -11.94
CA GLN A 46 7.49 -16.60 -11.83
C GLN A 46 8.12 -17.63 -10.89
N TYR A 47 9.45 -17.79 -10.98
CA TYR A 47 10.16 -18.83 -10.25
C TYR A 47 11.25 -18.28 -9.36
N LEU A 48 11.41 -18.91 -8.19
CA LEU A 48 12.48 -18.64 -7.25
C LEU A 48 13.65 -19.58 -7.48
N VAL A 49 14.83 -19.00 -7.69
CA VAL A 49 16.09 -19.72 -7.87
C VAL A 49 17.11 -19.28 -6.82
N MET A 50 18.06 -20.16 -6.51
CA MET A 50 19.16 -19.84 -5.59
C MET A 50 20.32 -19.19 -6.35
N LEU A 51 20.75 -18.02 -5.90
CA LEU A 51 21.93 -17.32 -6.43
C LEU A 51 22.75 -16.75 -5.27
N ASN A 52 24.02 -17.18 -5.17
CA ASN A 52 24.96 -16.70 -4.15
C ASN A 52 24.43 -16.77 -2.71
N GLY A 53 23.67 -17.82 -2.39
CA GLY A 53 23.08 -18.01 -1.04
C GLY A 53 21.79 -17.22 -0.78
N ASN A 54 21.28 -16.48 -1.77
CA ASN A 54 20.01 -15.75 -1.69
C ASN A 54 18.98 -16.30 -2.68
N LEU A 55 17.70 -16.13 -2.33
CA LEU A 55 16.60 -16.45 -3.23
C LEU A 55 16.32 -15.25 -4.14
N GLN A 56 16.27 -15.52 -5.44
CA GLN A 56 16.02 -14.54 -6.49
C GLN A 56 14.77 -14.92 -7.27
N VAL A 57 13.95 -13.93 -7.59
CA VAL A 57 12.87 -14.07 -8.57
C VAL A 57 13.47 -13.98 -9.97
N HIS A 58 13.36 -15.03 -10.75
CA HIS A 58 13.86 -15.03 -12.12
C HIS A 58 12.96 -14.16 -13.02
N GLN A 59 13.55 -13.44 -13.98
CA GLN A 59 12.80 -12.62 -14.94
C GLN A 59 12.05 -13.44 -15.98
N LEU A 60 12.47 -14.69 -16.22
CA LEU A 60 11.72 -15.63 -17.05
C LEU A 60 10.51 -16.14 -16.27
N ALA A 61 9.34 -15.90 -16.84
CA ALA A 61 8.04 -16.32 -16.34
C ALA A 61 7.37 -17.28 -17.32
N GLN A 62 6.38 -18.03 -16.86
CA GLN A 62 5.50 -18.82 -17.71
C GLN A 62 4.11 -18.20 -17.75
N ASP A 63 3.53 -18.17 -18.95
CA ASP A 63 2.11 -17.92 -19.15
C ASP A 63 1.35 -19.12 -18.58
N SER A 64 0.42 -18.89 -17.65
CA SER A 64 -0.20 -19.97 -16.87
C SER A 64 -1.16 -20.83 -17.68
N GLU A 65 -1.72 -20.29 -18.76
CA GLU A 65 -2.64 -20.99 -19.65
C GLU A 65 -1.89 -21.82 -20.70
N THR A 66 -0.85 -21.23 -21.30
CA THR A 66 -0.14 -21.84 -22.44
C THR A 66 1.16 -22.55 -22.07
N GLY A 67 1.72 -22.28 -20.89
CA GLY A 67 3.05 -22.73 -20.46
C GLY A 67 4.21 -22.06 -21.21
N ALA A 68 3.91 -21.05 -22.04
CA ALA A 68 4.93 -20.36 -22.82
C ALA A 68 5.84 -19.52 -21.93
N TRP A 69 7.16 -19.69 -22.10
CA TRP A 69 8.15 -18.87 -21.42
C TRP A 69 8.23 -17.47 -22.04
N PHE A 70 8.36 -16.46 -21.20
CA PHE A 70 8.58 -15.07 -21.62
C PHE A 70 9.42 -14.30 -20.59
N ASP A 71 10.02 -13.20 -21.03
CA ASP A 71 10.70 -12.25 -20.14
C ASP A 71 9.64 -11.29 -19.57
N VAL A 72 9.53 -11.27 -18.24
CA VAL A 72 8.52 -10.50 -17.50
C VAL A 72 8.67 -8.99 -17.66
N PHE A 73 9.89 -8.50 -17.91
CA PHE A 73 10.16 -7.08 -18.10
C PHE A 73 10.21 -6.69 -19.57
N ALA A 74 10.81 -7.54 -20.41
CA ALA A 74 10.99 -7.32 -21.85
C ALA A 74 11.63 -5.96 -22.23
N ASP A 75 12.32 -5.32 -21.28
CA ASP A 75 13.01 -4.03 -21.42
C ASP A 75 14.53 -4.19 -21.58
N GLY A 76 15.02 -5.44 -21.52
CA GLY A 76 16.41 -5.78 -21.84
C GLY A 76 17.42 -5.50 -20.73
N ARG A 77 16.97 -5.44 -19.46
CA ARG A 77 17.81 -5.26 -18.26
C ARG A 77 19.07 -6.11 -18.28
N LYS A 78 20.16 -5.56 -17.74
CA LYS A 78 21.50 -6.15 -17.75
C LYS A 78 21.97 -6.51 -16.35
N GLU A 79 22.85 -7.50 -16.28
CA GLU A 79 23.55 -7.86 -15.05
C GLU A 79 24.21 -6.62 -14.42
N GLY A 80 24.04 -6.47 -13.10
CA GLY A 80 24.48 -5.30 -12.33
C GLY A 80 23.43 -4.19 -12.20
N GLU A 81 22.37 -4.19 -13.01
CA GLU A 81 21.24 -3.28 -12.83
C GLU A 81 20.34 -3.74 -11.68
N TRP A 82 19.76 -2.78 -10.95
CA TRP A 82 18.91 -3.06 -9.80
C TRP A 82 17.79 -4.04 -10.10
N GLY A 83 17.10 -3.86 -11.23
CA GLY A 83 15.93 -4.65 -11.62
C GLY A 83 16.23 -5.90 -12.44
N HIS A 84 17.49 -6.22 -12.74
CA HIS A 84 17.83 -7.50 -13.38
C HIS A 84 17.66 -8.63 -12.36
N TRP A 85 17.37 -9.86 -12.81
CA TRP A 85 17.09 -10.99 -11.90
C TRP A 85 18.25 -11.37 -10.96
N THR A 86 19.49 -11.01 -11.30
CA THR A 86 20.66 -11.15 -10.41
C THR A 86 20.87 -9.96 -9.48
N GLY A 87 20.09 -8.88 -9.65
CA GLY A 87 20.17 -7.64 -8.90
C GLY A 87 19.33 -7.64 -7.62
N ARG A 88 19.57 -6.65 -6.76
CA ARG A 88 18.89 -6.53 -5.45
C ARG A 88 17.39 -6.27 -5.57
N GLY A 89 16.93 -5.70 -6.68
CA GLY A 89 15.50 -5.47 -6.94
C GLY A 89 14.69 -6.72 -7.22
N MET A 90 15.35 -7.88 -7.36
CA MET A 90 14.71 -9.17 -7.62
C MET A 90 14.92 -10.17 -6.47
N ASN A 91 15.51 -9.72 -5.36
CA ASN A 91 15.70 -10.54 -4.18
C ASN A 91 14.36 -10.82 -3.49
N TRP A 92 14.06 -12.10 -3.29
CA TRP A 92 12.77 -12.53 -2.73
C TRP A 92 12.53 -12.02 -1.31
N ASP A 93 13.55 -12.03 -0.45
CA ASP A 93 13.43 -11.70 0.97
C ASP A 93 12.99 -10.25 1.22
N THR A 94 13.50 -9.33 0.39
CA THR A 94 13.21 -7.89 0.50
C THR A 94 12.02 -7.44 -0.34
N MET A 95 11.73 -8.11 -1.46
CA MET A 95 10.71 -7.64 -2.40
C MET A 95 9.41 -8.45 -2.40
N CYS A 96 9.45 -9.73 -2.02
CA CYS A 96 8.33 -10.65 -2.30
C CYS A 96 7.82 -11.36 -1.04
N ALA A 97 8.72 -11.76 -0.14
CA ALA A 97 8.41 -12.65 0.98
C ALA A 97 7.20 -12.17 1.79
N VAL A 98 7.19 -10.90 2.20
CA VAL A 98 6.13 -10.29 3.03
C VAL A 98 4.76 -10.32 2.36
N CYS A 99 4.69 -10.17 1.04
CA CYS A 99 3.41 -10.11 0.32
C CYS A 99 2.87 -11.49 -0.08
N HIS A 100 3.73 -12.51 -0.10
CA HIS A 100 3.42 -13.83 -0.66
C HIS A 100 3.44 -14.95 0.39
N ASN A 101 3.70 -14.64 1.65
CA ASN A 101 3.83 -15.64 2.72
C ASN A 101 3.25 -15.12 4.04
N THR A 102 3.05 -16.04 4.98
CA THR A 102 2.48 -15.75 6.29
C THR A 102 3.54 -15.81 7.38
N GLY A 103 3.51 -14.85 8.31
CA GLY A 103 4.38 -14.84 9.48
C GLY A 103 5.87 -14.69 9.16
N VAL A 104 6.21 -13.87 8.16
CA VAL A 104 7.58 -13.69 7.68
C VAL A 104 8.47 -13.03 8.73
N ARG A 105 9.62 -13.64 9.02
CA ARG A 105 10.69 -13.04 9.82
C ARG A 105 12.00 -13.16 9.06
N ARG A 106 12.60 -12.02 8.73
CA ARG A 106 13.88 -11.99 8.03
C ARG A 106 14.95 -11.30 8.84
N SER A 107 16.19 -11.76 8.65
CA SER A 107 17.40 -11.11 9.14
C SER A 107 18.44 -11.12 8.02
N TRP A 108 19.33 -10.13 8.02
CA TRP A 108 20.38 -9.99 7.03
C TRP A 108 21.75 -10.15 7.68
N ASP A 109 22.59 -11.04 7.14
CA ASP A 109 23.99 -11.16 7.52
C ASP A 109 24.83 -10.28 6.59
N ASN A 110 25.40 -9.22 7.16
CA ASN A 110 26.21 -8.26 6.42
C ASN A 110 27.58 -8.80 5.97
N LYS A 111 28.08 -9.90 6.56
CA LYS A 111 29.38 -10.48 6.20
C LYS A 111 29.27 -11.36 4.98
N THR A 112 28.18 -12.11 4.89
CA THR A 112 27.90 -13.02 3.77
C THR A 112 27.03 -12.37 2.69
N ASP A 113 26.43 -11.21 3.00
CA ASP A 113 25.41 -10.54 2.17
C ASP A 113 24.24 -11.47 1.84
N THR A 114 23.79 -12.25 2.84
CA THR A 114 22.69 -13.23 2.70
C THR A 114 21.56 -12.97 3.66
N PHE A 115 20.35 -13.37 3.27
CA PHE A 115 19.18 -13.37 4.16
C PHE A 115 18.98 -14.71 4.85
N HIS A 116 18.56 -14.64 6.11
CA HIS A 116 17.97 -15.75 6.84
C HIS A 116 16.51 -15.41 7.11
N THR A 117 15.62 -16.03 6.34
CA THR A 117 14.18 -15.76 6.36
C THR A 117 13.41 -17.01 6.75
N GLU A 118 12.57 -16.88 7.77
CA GLU A 118 11.60 -17.87 8.21
C GLU A 118 10.19 -17.42 7.79
N VAL A 119 9.37 -18.38 7.38
CA VAL A 119 7.94 -18.20 7.11
C VAL A 119 7.15 -19.22 7.92
N ALA A 120 6.01 -18.83 8.47
CA ALA A 120 5.15 -19.75 9.20
C ALA A 120 4.38 -20.67 8.24
N GLU A 121 3.96 -20.12 7.10
CA GLU A 121 3.20 -20.81 6.06
C GLU A 121 3.52 -20.16 4.70
N TYR A 122 3.59 -21.00 3.65
CA TYR A 122 3.71 -20.52 2.26
C TYR A 122 2.35 -20.06 1.76
N GLY A 123 2.31 -18.95 1.03
CA GLY A 123 1.06 -18.31 0.64
C GLY A 123 0.50 -17.35 1.69
N VAL A 124 -0.56 -16.65 1.31
CA VAL A 124 -1.27 -15.70 2.15
C VAL A 124 -2.38 -16.44 2.90
N GLY A 125 -1.99 -17.00 4.05
CA GLY A 125 -2.82 -17.76 4.97
C GLY A 125 -3.65 -16.87 5.90
N CYS A 126 -4.45 -17.51 6.75
CA CYS A 126 -5.41 -16.81 7.62
C CYS A 126 -4.72 -15.78 8.53
N GLU A 127 -3.57 -16.14 9.09
CA GLU A 127 -2.83 -15.29 10.02
C GLU A 127 -2.14 -14.10 9.33
N ALA A 128 -2.05 -14.07 7.98
CA ALA A 128 -1.52 -12.91 7.27
C ALA A 128 -2.46 -11.70 7.33
N CYS A 129 -3.77 -11.95 7.45
CA CYS A 129 -4.79 -10.90 7.59
C CYS A 129 -5.29 -10.78 9.03
N HIS A 130 -5.44 -11.90 9.74
CA HIS A 130 -6.01 -11.92 11.09
C HIS A 130 -4.96 -11.86 12.20
N GLY A 131 -3.68 -12.04 11.88
CA GLY A 131 -2.61 -12.12 12.87
C GLY A 131 -2.54 -13.45 13.60
N PRO A 132 -1.59 -13.61 14.54
CA PRO A 132 -1.31 -14.89 15.19
C PRO A 132 -2.51 -15.43 15.97
N ALA A 133 -2.91 -16.68 15.70
CA ALA A 133 -4.11 -17.30 16.22
C ALA A 133 -3.86 -18.30 17.37
N SER A 134 -2.61 -18.47 17.83
CA SER A 134 -2.25 -19.45 18.87
C SER A 134 -3.08 -19.31 20.17
N GLU A 135 -3.36 -18.09 20.60
CA GLU A 135 -4.21 -17.84 21.77
C GLU A 135 -5.71 -18.03 21.45
N HIS A 136 -6.13 -17.68 20.24
CA HIS A 136 -7.50 -17.84 19.76
C HIS A 136 -7.90 -19.32 19.69
N ILE A 137 -7.01 -20.20 19.22
CA ILE A 137 -7.26 -21.65 19.14
C ILE A 137 -7.56 -22.23 20.53
N ASN A 138 -6.83 -21.77 21.55
CA ASN A 138 -6.99 -22.24 22.93
C ASN A 138 -8.19 -21.59 23.65
N ASN A 139 -8.58 -20.38 23.23
CA ASN A 139 -9.75 -19.67 23.76
C ASN A 139 -10.46 -18.91 22.62
N PRO A 140 -11.44 -19.55 21.93
CA PRO A 140 -12.09 -18.97 20.75
C PRO A 140 -12.86 -17.66 20.99
N LYS A 141 -13.04 -17.26 22.25
CA LYS A 141 -13.62 -15.96 22.61
C LYS A 141 -12.63 -14.81 22.49
N ARG A 142 -11.32 -15.09 22.41
CA ARG A 142 -10.29 -14.07 22.24
C ARG A 142 -10.32 -13.62 20.78
N GLU A 143 -10.52 -12.32 20.55
CA GLU A 143 -10.46 -11.74 19.21
C GLU A 143 -9.03 -11.84 18.66
N LEU A 144 -8.94 -12.02 17.34
CA LEU A 144 -7.69 -11.96 16.61
C LEU A 144 -7.25 -10.50 16.46
N PRO A 145 -5.93 -10.22 16.49
CA PRO A 145 -5.41 -8.85 16.51
C PRO A 145 -5.49 -8.11 15.18
N GLY A 146 -5.77 -8.80 14.06
CA GLY A 146 -5.78 -8.23 12.71
C GLY A 146 -6.60 -6.94 12.55
N ALA A 147 -6.15 -6.07 11.64
CA ALA A 147 -6.74 -4.75 11.40
C ALA A 147 -8.25 -4.84 11.07
N LYS A 148 -9.05 -3.92 11.65
CA LYS A 148 -10.52 -4.00 11.65
C LYS A 148 -11.20 -3.24 10.49
N ASP A 149 -10.48 -2.41 9.75
CA ASP A 149 -11.09 -1.48 8.77
C ASP A 149 -11.08 -1.98 7.31
N GLY A 150 -10.57 -3.20 7.07
CA GLY A 150 -10.58 -3.88 5.76
C GLY A 150 -9.68 -3.25 4.69
N VAL A 151 -9.18 -2.02 4.90
CA VAL A 151 -8.23 -1.35 4.00
C VAL A 151 -6.80 -1.59 4.50
N GLU A 152 -6.55 -1.39 5.80
CA GLU A 152 -5.23 -1.62 6.37
C GLU A 152 -4.82 -3.10 6.34
N SER A 153 -5.78 -4.04 6.39
CA SER A 153 -5.47 -5.48 6.24
C SER A 153 -4.96 -5.84 4.84
N CYS A 154 -5.30 -5.06 3.82
CA CYS A 154 -4.91 -5.31 2.42
C CYS A 154 -3.66 -4.54 2.00
N ALA A 155 -3.43 -3.36 2.60
CA ALA A 155 -2.39 -2.41 2.22
C ALA A 155 -0.94 -2.97 2.26
N PRO A 156 -0.54 -3.84 3.20
CA PRO A 156 0.82 -4.43 3.24
C PRO A 156 1.24 -5.10 1.94
N CYS A 157 0.28 -5.65 1.19
CA CYS A 157 0.51 -6.39 -0.05
C CYS A 157 0.03 -5.64 -1.29
N HIS A 158 -1.12 -4.96 -1.21
CA HIS A 158 -1.77 -4.28 -2.34
C HIS A 158 -1.37 -2.80 -2.47
N ALA A 159 -0.14 -2.46 -2.08
CA ALA A 159 0.42 -1.13 -2.23
C ALA A 159 1.83 -1.19 -2.82
N ARG A 160 2.15 -0.28 -3.75
CA ARG A 160 3.55 0.05 -3.99
C ARG A 160 4.06 0.77 -2.76
N ARG A 161 5.12 0.29 -2.13
CA ARG A 161 5.53 0.74 -0.80
C ARG A 161 6.95 0.34 -0.44
N SER A 162 7.57 1.09 0.45
CA SER A 162 8.80 0.71 1.15
C SER A 162 8.47 0.22 2.55
N GLU A 163 9.18 -0.80 3.01
CA GLU A 163 9.07 -1.32 4.39
C GLU A 163 10.29 -0.87 5.18
N PHE A 164 10.09 -0.41 6.41
CA PHE A 164 11.19 0.02 7.29
C PHE A 164 11.21 -0.72 8.63
N ARG A 165 10.16 -1.47 8.97
CA ARG A 165 10.14 -2.48 10.04
C ARG A 165 9.18 -3.61 9.68
N ASN A 166 9.32 -4.75 10.34
CA ASN A 166 8.39 -5.86 10.20
C ASN A 166 6.98 -5.43 10.63
N HIS A 167 5.97 -5.85 9.87
CA HIS A 167 4.56 -5.60 10.14
C HIS A 167 3.90 -6.82 10.77
N THR A 168 3.11 -6.59 11.82
CA THR A 168 2.20 -7.58 12.39
C THR A 168 0.77 -7.19 12.02
N PRO A 169 -0.08 -8.12 11.55
CA PRO A 169 -1.48 -7.80 11.29
C PRO A 169 -2.16 -7.29 12.56
N GLY A 170 -2.70 -6.07 12.48
CA GLY A 170 -3.21 -5.32 13.64
C GLY A 170 -2.47 -4.00 13.86
N ASP A 171 -1.20 -3.92 13.48
CA ASP A 171 -0.44 -2.68 13.42
C ASP A 171 -1.05 -1.74 12.37
N SER A 172 -0.89 -0.42 12.53
CA SER A 172 -1.29 0.49 11.45
C SER A 172 -0.34 0.33 10.26
N PHE A 173 -0.88 0.41 9.05
CA PHE A 173 -0.08 0.30 7.82
C PHE A 173 1.08 1.32 7.79
N SER A 174 0.83 2.53 8.31
CA SER A 174 1.80 3.64 8.33
C SER A 174 2.97 3.44 9.29
N GLU A 175 2.85 2.50 10.25
CA GLU A 175 3.89 2.20 11.24
C GLU A 175 4.99 1.31 10.67
N SER A 176 4.69 0.54 9.63
CA SER A 176 5.63 -0.41 9.02
C SER A 176 6.00 -0.07 7.58
N PHE A 177 5.13 0.70 6.91
CA PHE A 177 5.26 0.95 5.49
C PHE A 177 5.10 2.42 5.11
N HIS A 178 5.87 2.82 4.10
CA HIS A 178 5.67 4.06 3.38
C HIS A 178 5.12 3.75 2.00
N PRO A 179 3.84 4.06 1.70
CA PRO A 179 3.32 3.84 0.36
C PRO A 179 4.09 4.68 -0.69
N ALA A 180 4.01 4.34 -1.96
CA ALA A 180 4.14 5.31 -3.03
C ALA A 180 2.77 5.97 -3.19
N LEU A 181 2.75 7.28 -3.41
CA LEU A 181 1.52 7.98 -3.77
C LEU A 181 1.62 8.47 -5.22
N PRO A 182 0.50 8.83 -5.85
CA PRO A 182 0.44 9.51 -7.14
C PRO A 182 1.39 10.71 -7.38
N SER A 183 2.04 11.26 -6.33
CA SER A 183 3.16 12.21 -6.46
C SER A 183 4.38 11.64 -7.17
N HIS A 184 4.54 10.32 -7.10
CA HIS A 184 5.70 9.59 -7.58
C HIS A 184 5.52 9.36 -9.08
N SER A 185 6.20 10.18 -9.86
CA SER A 185 6.02 10.32 -11.30
C SER A 185 6.28 9.07 -12.12
N GLU A 186 6.98 8.07 -11.59
CA GLU A 186 7.17 6.79 -12.29
C GLU A 186 5.93 5.94 -12.39
N ALA A 187 5.03 5.99 -11.41
CA ALA A 187 4.01 4.96 -11.28
C ALA A 187 2.60 5.45 -11.58
N TRP A 188 2.42 6.75 -11.79
CA TRP A 188 1.15 7.35 -12.22
C TRP A 188 1.34 8.32 -13.38
N TYR A 189 0.33 8.39 -14.25
CA TYR A 189 0.16 9.51 -15.16
C TYR A 189 -0.14 10.78 -14.37
N ALA A 190 0.11 11.94 -14.98
CA ALA A 190 -0.17 13.24 -14.36
C ALA A 190 -1.66 13.44 -14.01
N ASP A 191 -2.57 12.67 -14.58
CA ASP A 191 -3.99 12.67 -14.22
C ASP A 191 -4.34 11.60 -13.17
N GLY A 192 -3.35 10.94 -12.57
CA GLY A 192 -3.47 9.93 -11.53
C GLY A 192 -3.92 8.55 -12.02
N GLN A 193 -3.95 8.28 -13.33
CA GLN A 193 -4.10 6.91 -13.83
C GLN A 193 -2.85 6.08 -13.56
N ILE A 194 -3.00 4.76 -13.46
CA ILE A 194 -1.87 3.82 -13.38
C ILE A 194 -0.96 3.93 -14.61
N LEU A 195 0.33 4.20 -14.40
CA LEU A 195 1.39 4.20 -15.42
C LEU A 195 2.25 2.93 -15.35
N GLU A 196 2.80 2.64 -14.17
CA GLU A 196 3.55 1.42 -13.85
C GLU A 196 2.87 0.66 -12.70
N GLU A 197 3.44 -0.45 -12.25
CA GLU A 197 2.90 -1.19 -11.10
C GLU A 197 2.85 -0.34 -9.83
N ASN A 198 1.66 0.13 -9.49
CA ASN A 198 1.35 0.89 -8.28
C ASN A 198 0.34 0.19 -7.35
N PHE A 199 -0.13 -0.99 -7.75
CA PHE A 199 -1.17 -1.77 -7.05
C PHE A 199 -2.46 -0.94 -6.86
N GLU A 200 -3.30 -1.32 -5.91
CA GLU A 200 -4.65 -0.77 -5.76
C GLU A 200 -4.70 0.33 -4.69
N TYR A 201 -3.98 0.15 -3.56
CA TYR A 201 -4.11 0.98 -2.36
C TYR A 201 -3.91 2.46 -2.64
N GLY A 202 -2.79 2.85 -3.27
CA GLY A 202 -2.43 4.26 -3.46
C GLY A 202 -3.48 5.02 -4.27
N SER A 203 -4.02 4.40 -5.33
CA SER A 203 -5.09 4.98 -6.14
C SER A 203 -6.44 4.95 -5.41
N PHE A 204 -6.71 3.87 -4.66
CA PHE A 204 -7.97 3.69 -3.94
C PHE A 204 -8.16 4.71 -2.82
N VAL A 205 -7.14 4.91 -1.97
CA VAL A 205 -7.27 5.81 -0.81
C VAL A 205 -7.49 7.26 -1.23
N GLU A 206 -6.98 7.68 -2.39
CA GLU A 206 -7.24 9.02 -2.94
C GLU A 206 -8.63 9.17 -3.57
N SER A 207 -9.39 8.09 -3.70
CA SER A 207 -10.70 8.13 -4.36
C SER A 207 -11.76 8.79 -3.47
N LYS A 208 -12.79 9.35 -4.12
CA LYS A 208 -14.00 9.83 -3.43
C LYS A 208 -14.76 8.70 -2.74
N MET A 209 -14.60 7.45 -3.21
CA MET A 209 -15.25 6.29 -2.61
C MET A 209 -14.65 6.01 -1.24
N HIS A 210 -13.31 5.96 -1.15
CA HIS A 210 -12.64 5.78 0.12
C HIS A 210 -12.96 6.93 1.10
N ALA A 211 -12.94 8.18 0.63
CA ALA A 211 -13.34 9.33 1.44
C ALA A 211 -14.80 9.28 1.95
N ALA A 212 -15.66 8.50 1.28
CA ALA A 212 -17.04 8.25 1.70
C ALA A 212 -17.19 7.03 2.63
N GLY A 213 -16.09 6.38 3.02
CA GLY A 213 -16.06 5.22 3.90
C GLY A 213 -16.17 3.87 3.19
N VAL A 214 -16.01 3.82 1.86
CA VAL A 214 -15.93 2.54 1.12
C VAL A 214 -14.57 1.87 1.41
N THR A 215 -14.60 0.56 1.56
CA THR A 215 -13.44 -0.31 1.82
C THR A 215 -13.26 -1.34 0.71
N CYS A 216 -12.16 -2.08 0.74
CA CYS A 216 -11.91 -3.20 -0.17
C CYS A 216 -13.04 -4.25 -0.10
N LEU A 217 -13.56 -4.48 1.12
CA LEU A 217 -14.53 -5.54 1.44
C LEU A 217 -15.96 -5.23 0.97
N ASP A 218 -16.25 -3.97 0.61
CA ASP A 218 -17.51 -3.62 -0.04
C ASP A 218 -17.57 -4.16 -1.48
N CYS A 219 -16.40 -4.43 -2.09
CA CYS A 219 -16.29 -4.92 -3.46
C CYS A 219 -15.74 -6.35 -3.59
N HIS A 220 -14.86 -6.76 -2.68
CA HIS A 220 -14.17 -8.05 -2.72
C HIS A 220 -14.55 -8.96 -1.55
N ASN A 221 -14.74 -10.25 -1.82
CA ASN A 221 -14.75 -11.27 -0.78
C ASN A 221 -13.29 -11.59 -0.39
N PRO A 222 -12.90 -11.44 0.88
CA PRO A 222 -11.51 -11.58 1.31
C PRO A 222 -11.00 -13.04 1.29
N HIS A 223 -11.89 -14.02 1.36
CA HIS A 223 -11.52 -15.44 1.39
C HIS A 223 -11.34 -16.00 -0.03
N THR A 224 -12.22 -15.62 -0.96
CA THR A 224 -12.12 -16.09 -2.36
C THR A 224 -11.31 -15.17 -3.27
N GLY A 225 -11.15 -13.88 -2.90
CA GLY A 225 -10.59 -12.83 -3.75
C GLY A 225 -11.56 -12.31 -4.84
N ASN A 226 -12.71 -12.96 -5.01
CA ASN A 226 -13.69 -12.63 -6.04
C ASN A 226 -14.52 -11.39 -5.70
N LEU A 227 -15.20 -10.83 -6.71
CA LEU A 227 -16.14 -9.73 -6.52
C LEU A 227 -17.39 -10.19 -5.75
N THR A 228 -17.93 -9.31 -4.91
CA THR A 228 -19.16 -9.56 -4.14
C THR A 228 -20.43 -9.52 -5.00
N ALA A 229 -20.36 -8.90 -6.18
CA ALA A 229 -21.42 -8.86 -7.18
C ALA A 229 -20.85 -8.75 -8.60
N GLU A 230 -21.58 -9.26 -9.58
CA GLU A 230 -21.14 -9.29 -10.98
C GLU A 230 -21.44 -7.99 -11.74
N GLY A 231 -20.50 -7.59 -12.60
CA GLY A 231 -20.64 -6.47 -13.51
C GLY A 231 -21.11 -5.17 -12.84
N ASN A 232 -22.04 -4.46 -13.47
CA ASN A 232 -22.57 -3.20 -12.96
C ASN A 232 -23.31 -3.32 -11.62
N ALA A 233 -23.75 -4.52 -11.21
CA ALA A 233 -24.45 -4.69 -9.93
C ALA A 233 -23.56 -4.27 -8.75
N LEU A 234 -22.24 -4.47 -8.87
CA LEU A 234 -21.26 -4.03 -7.89
C LEU A 234 -21.32 -2.51 -7.65
N CYS A 235 -21.27 -1.72 -8.72
CA CYS A 235 -21.32 -0.26 -8.63
C CYS A 235 -22.72 0.25 -8.27
N LEU A 236 -23.77 -0.40 -8.80
CA LEU A 236 -25.16 -0.01 -8.58
C LEU A 236 -25.65 -0.34 -7.16
N SER A 237 -24.91 -1.14 -6.39
CA SER A 237 -25.14 -1.30 -4.95
C SER A 237 -25.21 0.05 -4.22
N CYS A 238 -24.40 1.03 -4.65
CA CYS A 238 -24.35 2.38 -4.09
C CYS A 238 -24.97 3.43 -5.03
N HIS A 239 -24.83 3.25 -6.35
CA HIS A 239 -25.28 4.19 -7.37
C HIS A 239 -26.74 4.03 -7.84
N SER A 240 -27.53 3.19 -7.17
CA SER A 240 -28.98 3.08 -7.38
C SER A 240 -29.80 4.03 -6.51
N GLY A 241 -29.18 4.63 -5.47
CA GLY A 241 -29.86 5.48 -4.48
C GLY A 241 -30.37 4.75 -3.24
N ALA A 242 -30.12 3.44 -3.11
CA ALA A 242 -30.57 2.61 -1.99
C ALA A 242 -29.43 1.89 -1.24
N GLY A 243 -28.17 2.23 -1.52
CA GLY A 243 -27.00 1.60 -0.90
C GLY A 243 -26.74 2.05 0.54
N ARG A 244 -26.04 1.19 1.31
CA ARG A 244 -25.54 1.51 2.66
C ARG A 244 -24.70 2.79 2.65
N ILE A 245 -23.85 2.94 1.64
CA ILE A 245 -23.08 4.16 1.36
C ILE A 245 -23.72 4.79 0.11
N PRO A 246 -24.55 5.84 0.26
CA PRO A 246 -25.29 6.38 -0.87
C PRO A 246 -24.36 7.14 -1.82
N GLY A 247 -24.31 6.70 -3.08
CA GLY A 247 -23.65 7.41 -4.17
C GLY A 247 -24.64 8.22 -5.01
N PRO A 248 -24.16 9.07 -5.94
CA PRO A 248 -25.00 9.68 -6.97
C PRO A 248 -25.77 8.62 -7.75
N VAL A 249 -27.06 8.84 -7.99
CA VAL A 249 -27.90 7.90 -8.76
C VAL A 249 -27.48 7.92 -10.23
N ILE A 250 -27.17 6.75 -10.80
CA ILE A 250 -26.73 6.60 -12.19
C ILE A 250 -27.69 5.70 -12.96
N GLN A 251 -28.24 6.23 -14.05
CA GLN A 251 -29.01 5.46 -15.02
C GLN A 251 -28.10 5.02 -16.17
N VAL A 252 -27.71 3.74 -16.17
CA VAL A 252 -26.67 3.18 -17.06
C VAL A 252 -26.94 3.51 -18.54
N SER A 253 -28.16 3.25 -19.02
CA SER A 253 -28.52 3.45 -20.43
C SER A 253 -28.30 4.89 -20.94
N THR A 254 -28.58 5.88 -20.09
CA THR A 254 -28.37 7.30 -20.42
C THR A 254 -26.95 7.78 -20.14
N HIS A 255 -26.24 7.13 -19.21
CA HIS A 255 -24.91 7.53 -18.78
C HIS A 255 -23.83 7.02 -19.74
N THR A 256 -23.86 5.71 -20.04
CA THR A 256 -22.82 5.07 -20.86
C THR A 256 -23.02 5.39 -22.33
N GLY A 257 -24.25 5.67 -22.78
CA GLY A 257 -24.60 5.91 -24.18
C GLY A 257 -24.14 4.80 -25.14
N HIS A 258 -23.95 3.59 -24.60
CA HIS A 258 -23.63 2.39 -25.33
C HIS A 258 -24.83 1.44 -25.32
N ALA A 259 -24.88 0.50 -26.27
CA ALA A 259 -25.88 -0.57 -26.22
C ALA A 259 -25.74 -1.37 -24.92
N ALA A 260 -26.87 -1.77 -24.31
CA ALA A 260 -26.90 -2.34 -22.96
C ALA A 260 -25.96 -3.54 -22.78
N GLU A 261 -25.88 -4.42 -23.78
CA GLU A 261 -25.06 -5.64 -23.76
C GLU A 261 -23.61 -5.42 -24.18
N SER A 262 -23.21 -4.20 -24.56
CA SER A 262 -21.84 -3.96 -25.00
C SER A 262 -20.89 -3.80 -23.82
N VAL A 263 -19.62 -4.12 -24.04
CA VAL A 263 -18.56 -3.88 -23.05
C VAL A 263 -18.47 -2.40 -22.62
N GLY A 264 -18.84 -1.47 -23.49
CA GLY A 264 -18.90 -0.03 -23.20
C GLY A 264 -20.03 0.36 -22.24
N SER A 265 -20.97 -0.53 -21.95
CA SER A 265 -22.01 -0.34 -20.93
C SER A 265 -21.60 -0.79 -19.53
N GLN A 266 -20.41 -1.38 -19.37
CA GLN A 266 -19.88 -1.73 -18.04
C GLN A 266 -19.16 -0.53 -17.41
N CYS A 267 -19.48 -0.22 -16.15
CA CYS A 267 -18.88 0.90 -15.40
C CYS A 267 -17.35 0.83 -15.40
N VAL A 268 -16.81 -0.37 -15.15
CA VAL A 268 -15.38 -0.64 -15.05
C VAL A 268 -14.64 -0.43 -16.37
N SER A 269 -15.31 -0.51 -17.52
CA SER A 269 -14.68 -0.28 -18.84
C SER A 269 -14.17 1.14 -19.01
N CYS A 270 -14.82 2.11 -18.35
CA CYS A 270 -14.43 3.51 -18.45
C CYS A 270 -13.79 4.02 -17.15
N HIS A 271 -14.34 3.64 -15.99
CA HIS A 271 -13.90 4.16 -14.69
C HIS A 271 -12.74 3.37 -14.06
N MET A 272 -12.48 2.16 -14.53
CA MET A 272 -11.36 1.31 -14.09
C MET A 272 -10.61 0.76 -15.31
N PRO A 273 -10.00 1.64 -16.13
CA PRO A 273 -9.25 1.19 -17.30
C PRO A 273 -8.12 0.25 -16.89
N THR A 274 -7.74 -0.65 -17.80
CA THR A 274 -6.66 -1.61 -17.55
C THR A 274 -5.31 -1.11 -18.04
N THR A 275 -4.26 -1.35 -17.26
CA THR A 275 -2.86 -1.26 -17.70
C THR A 275 -2.26 -2.66 -17.58
N THR A 276 -1.65 -3.15 -18.66
CA THR A 276 -1.02 -4.48 -18.65
C THR A 276 0.37 -4.37 -18.06
N TYR A 277 0.60 -5.10 -16.98
CA TYR A 277 1.89 -5.22 -16.33
C TYR A 277 2.49 -6.61 -16.58
N MET A 278 3.81 -6.76 -16.39
CA MET A 278 4.51 -8.04 -16.58
C MET A 278 4.21 -8.72 -17.94
N GLN A 279 4.00 -7.94 -19.00
CA GLN A 279 3.61 -8.40 -20.35
C GLN A 279 2.27 -9.16 -20.48
N ARG A 280 1.68 -9.65 -19.38
CA ARG A 280 0.53 -10.57 -19.40
C ARG A 280 -0.56 -10.25 -18.39
N HIS A 281 -0.30 -9.41 -17.39
CA HIS A 281 -1.21 -9.18 -16.28
C HIS A 281 -1.98 -7.86 -16.42
N PRO A 282 -3.22 -7.88 -16.95
CA PRO A 282 -4.05 -6.67 -17.02
C PRO A 282 -4.54 -6.30 -15.61
N ARG A 283 -4.19 -5.09 -15.14
CA ARG A 283 -4.61 -4.59 -13.83
C ARG A 283 -5.56 -3.41 -13.98
N ARG A 284 -6.65 -3.43 -13.20
CA ARG A 284 -7.69 -2.41 -13.19
C ARG A 284 -7.27 -1.24 -12.30
N ASP A 285 -7.46 -0.02 -12.80
CA ASP A 285 -7.25 1.20 -12.03
C ASP A 285 -8.31 1.36 -10.92
N HIS A 286 -7.86 1.52 -9.67
CA HIS A 286 -8.71 1.69 -8.49
C HIS A 286 -8.87 3.17 -8.06
N GLY A 287 -8.48 4.13 -8.90
CA GLY A 287 -8.74 5.55 -8.70
C GLY A 287 -10.18 5.98 -9.06
N PHE A 288 -10.92 5.14 -9.80
CA PHE A 288 -12.31 5.38 -10.23
C PHE A 288 -12.53 6.72 -10.93
N LEU A 289 -11.59 7.08 -11.81
CA LEU A 289 -11.55 8.42 -12.40
C LEU A 289 -12.72 8.68 -13.33
N ILE A 290 -13.15 9.94 -13.41
CA ILE A 290 -14.10 10.38 -14.43
C ILE A 290 -13.31 10.54 -15.74
N PRO A 291 -13.62 9.76 -16.80
CA PRO A 291 -12.88 9.83 -18.06
C PRO A 291 -12.98 11.22 -18.69
N ASP A 292 -11.84 11.77 -19.09
CA ASP A 292 -11.76 13.02 -19.84
C ASP A 292 -10.76 12.89 -20.99
N PRO A 293 -11.20 12.66 -22.24
CA PRO A 293 -10.30 12.44 -23.37
C PRO A 293 -9.40 13.65 -23.68
N ARG A 294 -9.73 14.85 -23.18
CA ARG A 294 -8.90 16.05 -23.32
C ARG A 294 -7.56 15.94 -22.57
N LEU A 295 -7.46 15.03 -21.60
CA LEU A 295 -6.21 14.76 -20.87
C LEU A 295 -5.16 14.03 -21.73
N ASN A 296 -5.59 13.39 -22.82
CA ASN A 296 -4.68 12.65 -23.67
C ASN A 296 -3.66 13.55 -24.36
N GLU A 297 -4.11 14.57 -25.09
CA GLU A 297 -3.22 15.52 -25.75
C GLU A 297 -2.48 16.43 -24.76
N SER A 298 -3.14 16.80 -23.65
CA SER A 298 -2.62 17.82 -22.75
C SER A 298 -1.57 17.32 -21.74
N VAL A 299 -1.68 16.07 -21.30
CA VAL A 299 -0.75 15.48 -20.32
C VAL A 299 -0.24 14.09 -20.70
N GLY A 300 -0.60 13.57 -21.86
CA GLY A 300 -0.15 12.26 -22.35
C GLY A 300 -0.86 11.06 -21.71
N ALA A 301 -1.90 11.28 -20.89
CA ALA A 301 -2.60 10.19 -20.21
C ALA A 301 -3.53 9.43 -21.18
N PRO A 302 -3.50 8.09 -21.23
CA PRO A 302 -4.42 7.31 -22.06
C PRO A 302 -5.87 7.64 -21.73
N ASN A 303 -6.72 7.76 -22.74
CA ASN A 303 -8.15 7.96 -22.50
C ASN A 303 -8.94 6.65 -22.63
N ALA A 304 -10.00 6.51 -21.84
CA ALA A 304 -10.81 5.30 -21.81
C ALA A 304 -11.49 4.97 -23.17
N CYS A 305 -11.80 5.97 -23.98
CA CYS A 305 -12.52 5.81 -25.24
C CYS A 305 -11.66 5.13 -26.31
N ASN A 306 -10.47 5.66 -26.57
CA ASN A 306 -9.57 5.17 -27.63
C ASN A 306 -8.92 3.82 -27.30
N ARG A 307 -9.09 3.28 -26.09
CA ARG A 307 -8.72 1.89 -25.76
C ARG A 307 -9.57 0.87 -26.54
N CYS A 308 -10.85 1.18 -26.77
CA CYS A 308 -11.75 0.38 -27.61
C CYS A 308 -11.88 0.95 -29.03
N HIS A 309 -11.86 2.28 -29.18
CA HIS A 309 -11.99 2.98 -30.46
C HIS A 309 -10.62 3.37 -31.03
N GLN A 310 -9.79 2.36 -31.34
CA GLN A 310 -8.41 2.54 -31.80
C GLN A 310 -8.33 3.13 -33.22
N ASP A 311 -9.42 3.05 -34.00
CA ASP A 311 -9.56 3.57 -35.35
C ASP A 311 -10.15 5.00 -35.40
N ARG A 312 -10.27 5.65 -34.25
CA ARG A 312 -10.79 7.02 -34.11
C ARG A 312 -9.74 7.92 -33.49
N SER A 313 -9.81 9.21 -33.80
CA SER A 313 -8.91 10.20 -33.21
C SER A 313 -9.34 10.56 -31.78
N VAL A 314 -8.47 11.27 -31.05
CA VAL A 314 -8.77 11.81 -29.72
C VAL A 314 -9.81 12.92 -29.84
N GLU A 315 -9.73 13.75 -30.88
CA GLU A 315 -10.70 14.81 -31.16
C GLU A 315 -12.10 14.27 -31.39
N TRP A 316 -12.23 13.11 -32.05
CA TRP A 316 -13.52 12.40 -32.13
C TRP A 316 -14.04 12.06 -30.74
N ALA A 317 -13.20 11.47 -29.88
CA ALA A 317 -13.63 11.10 -28.52
C ALA A 317 -14.07 12.33 -27.71
N ILE A 318 -13.37 13.46 -27.88
CA ILE A 318 -13.74 14.75 -27.25
C ILE A 318 -15.10 15.24 -27.77
N GLN A 319 -15.32 15.25 -29.08
CA GLN A 319 -16.59 15.69 -29.67
C GLN A 319 -17.76 14.80 -29.24
N GLU A 320 -17.57 13.48 -29.18
CA GLU A 320 -18.61 12.55 -28.72
C GLU A 320 -19.02 12.83 -27.27
N VAL A 321 -18.06 12.97 -26.34
CA VAL A 321 -18.40 13.23 -24.93
C VAL A 321 -19.01 14.63 -24.73
N GLU A 322 -18.58 15.63 -25.50
CA GLU A 322 -19.13 16.99 -25.45
C GLU A 322 -20.54 17.07 -26.02
N SER A 323 -20.89 16.22 -26.97
CA SER A 323 -22.25 16.13 -27.52
C SER A 323 -23.27 15.57 -26.52
N ARG A 324 -22.80 14.90 -25.45
CA ARG A 324 -23.68 14.21 -24.51
C ARG A 324 -24.27 15.15 -23.45
N PRO A 325 -25.60 15.16 -23.27
CA PRO A 325 -26.25 15.96 -22.26
C PRO A 325 -25.71 15.66 -20.86
N GLY A 326 -25.28 16.71 -20.14
CA GLY A 326 -24.84 16.61 -18.75
C GLY A 326 -23.37 16.19 -18.56
N TRP A 327 -22.62 15.92 -19.63
CA TRP A 327 -21.17 15.74 -19.48
C TRP A 327 -20.50 17.07 -19.13
N LYS A 328 -19.82 17.10 -18.00
CA LYS A 328 -19.04 18.27 -17.52
C LYS A 328 -17.52 18.02 -17.56
N GLY A 329 -17.13 16.78 -17.88
CA GLY A 329 -15.80 16.25 -17.57
C GLY A 329 -15.39 16.49 -16.12
N ASN A 330 -14.09 16.58 -15.88
CA ASN A 330 -13.56 16.99 -14.57
C ASN A 330 -12.57 18.14 -14.75
N ALA A 331 -13.11 19.36 -14.93
CA ALA A 331 -12.30 20.55 -15.18
C ALA A 331 -11.25 20.82 -14.08
N VAL A 332 -11.58 20.53 -12.83
CA VAL A 332 -10.65 20.65 -11.69
C VAL A 332 -9.49 19.67 -11.84
N ARG A 333 -9.77 18.39 -12.10
CA ARG A 333 -8.73 17.38 -12.31
C ARG A 333 -7.90 17.67 -13.57
N ARG A 334 -8.50 18.22 -14.63
CA ARG A 334 -7.77 18.64 -15.83
C ARG A 334 -6.80 19.78 -15.54
N GLN A 335 -7.26 20.82 -14.84
CA GLN A 335 -6.38 21.91 -14.43
C GLN A 335 -5.28 21.44 -13.49
N LEU A 336 -5.58 20.49 -12.60
CA LEU A 336 -4.57 19.85 -11.80
C LEU A 336 -3.55 19.14 -12.70
N ALA A 337 -3.96 18.16 -13.49
CA ALA A 337 -3.06 17.34 -14.29
C ALA A 337 -2.08 18.19 -15.13
N LEU A 338 -2.59 19.29 -15.73
CA LEU A 338 -1.78 20.27 -16.46
C LEU A 338 -0.69 20.93 -15.60
N LYS A 339 -0.96 21.21 -14.32
CA LYS A 339 0.03 21.72 -13.35
C LYS A 339 0.99 20.63 -12.88
N ILE A 340 0.54 19.37 -12.82
CA ILE A 340 1.37 18.22 -12.42
C ILE A 340 2.37 17.87 -13.52
N LYS A 341 1.95 17.91 -14.78
CA LYS A 341 2.72 17.37 -15.91
C LYS A 341 4.19 17.81 -15.95
N PRO A 342 4.54 19.10 -15.77
CA PRO A 342 5.96 19.51 -15.74
C PRO A 342 6.75 18.86 -14.60
N SER A 343 6.13 18.66 -13.44
CA SER A 343 6.73 18.05 -12.26
C SER A 343 7.05 16.57 -12.48
N VAL A 344 6.14 15.86 -13.16
CA VAL A 344 6.33 14.45 -13.57
C VAL A 344 7.46 14.32 -14.59
N ASP A 345 7.58 15.28 -15.50
CA ASP A 345 8.63 15.28 -16.53
C ASP A 345 10.02 15.64 -15.98
N SER A 346 10.11 16.40 -14.88
CA SER A 346 11.37 16.99 -14.36
C SER A 346 11.75 16.48 -12.97
N TRP A 347 11.74 15.16 -12.81
CA TRP A 347 11.83 14.35 -11.57
C TRP A 347 12.52 14.93 -10.30
N PRO A 348 13.53 15.82 -10.29
CA PRO A 348 14.06 16.36 -9.02
C PRO A 348 13.31 17.55 -8.39
N GLN A 349 12.50 18.32 -9.14
CA GLN A 349 11.99 19.64 -8.68
C GLN A 349 10.47 19.70 -8.48
N GLY A 350 9.75 18.68 -8.97
CA GLY A 350 8.29 18.64 -9.00
C GLY A 350 7.61 18.19 -7.71
N VAL A 351 8.32 17.45 -6.86
CA VAL A 351 7.80 16.82 -5.63
C VAL A 351 7.33 17.88 -4.61
N ALA A 352 8.12 18.93 -4.42
CA ALA A 352 7.88 19.93 -3.36
C ALA A 352 6.72 20.91 -3.64
N LEU A 353 6.38 21.18 -4.91
CA LEU A 353 5.29 22.10 -5.26
C LEU A 353 3.95 21.35 -5.39
N TRP A 354 4.00 20.04 -5.69
CA TRP A 354 2.84 19.18 -5.90
C TRP A 354 2.23 18.67 -4.59
N GLU A 355 3.07 18.25 -3.64
CA GLU A 355 2.66 17.77 -2.31
C GLU A 355 1.92 18.83 -1.49
N ALA A 356 2.24 20.11 -1.72
CA ALA A 356 1.64 21.23 -1.00
C ALA A 356 0.29 21.73 -1.55
N LEU A 357 -0.10 21.38 -2.80
CA LEU A 357 -1.10 22.19 -3.51
C LEU A 357 -2.41 21.53 -3.91
N VAL A 358 -2.56 20.21 -4.18
CA VAL A 358 -3.75 19.87 -5.01
C VAL A 358 -4.69 18.70 -4.72
N HIS A 359 -4.42 17.56 -4.06
CA HIS A 359 -5.48 16.51 -4.05
C HIS A 359 -5.96 15.90 -2.73
N ASN A 360 -5.36 16.20 -1.58
CA ASN A 360 -5.89 15.65 -0.31
C ASN A 360 -5.64 16.53 0.91
N GLN A 361 -6.14 17.77 0.88
CA GLN A 361 -6.22 18.60 2.10
C GLN A 361 -7.13 18.00 3.20
N GLY A 362 -7.62 16.77 3.06
CA GLY A 362 -8.48 16.10 4.04
C GLY A 362 -8.18 14.61 4.26
N GLN A 363 -6.95 14.13 3.99
CA GLN A 363 -6.59 12.73 4.29
C GLN A 363 -5.31 12.63 5.14
N PRO A 364 -5.29 11.72 6.13
CA PRO A 364 -4.20 11.64 7.11
C PRO A 364 -2.87 11.16 6.52
N ALA A 365 -2.87 10.15 5.65
CA ALA A 365 -1.64 9.67 5.00
C ALA A 365 -0.89 10.75 4.17
N SER A 366 -1.62 11.70 3.58
CA SER A 366 -1.02 12.84 2.87
C SER A 366 -0.41 13.86 3.84
N ALA A 367 -1.09 14.10 4.96
CA ALA A 367 -0.60 15.00 6.01
C ALA A 367 0.61 14.41 6.76
N MET A 368 0.67 13.09 6.96
CA MET A 368 1.85 12.42 7.50
C MET A 368 3.07 12.58 6.59
N ARG A 369 2.91 12.44 5.27
CA ARG A 369 4.01 12.69 4.33
C ARG A 369 4.45 14.14 4.28
N GLU A 370 3.51 15.06 4.33
CA GLU A 370 3.83 16.47 4.44
C GLU A 370 4.68 16.71 5.69
N ALA A 371 4.33 16.06 6.82
CA ALA A 371 5.13 16.13 8.03
C ALA A 371 6.55 15.58 7.82
N GLN A 372 6.69 14.40 7.22
CA GLN A 372 7.98 13.77 6.95
C GLN A 372 8.84 14.58 5.98
N PHE A 373 8.24 15.10 4.90
CA PHE A 373 8.92 15.95 3.93
C PHE A 373 9.49 17.19 4.61
N TRP A 374 8.66 17.91 5.38
CA TRP A 374 9.12 19.10 6.08
C TRP A 374 10.19 18.77 7.14
N MET A 375 10.15 17.59 7.78
CA MET A 375 11.24 17.12 8.64
C MET A 375 12.54 16.92 7.85
N GLN A 376 12.50 16.28 6.67
CA GLN A 376 13.68 16.07 5.82
C GLN A 376 14.26 17.39 5.28
N GLN A 377 13.41 18.40 5.05
CA GLN A 377 13.84 19.74 4.63
C GLN A 377 14.28 20.63 5.80
N GLY A 378 14.25 20.14 7.05
CA GLY A 378 14.55 20.92 8.25
C GLY A 378 13.54 22.02 8.57
N GLN A 379 12.35 22.00 7.95
CA GLN A 379 11.26 22.97 8.16
C GLN A 379 10.28 22.46 9.21
N PHE A 380 10.77 22.26 10.43
CA PHE A 380 10.05 21.51 11.45
C PHE A 380 8.72 22.16 11.90
N GLU A 381 8.52 23.48 11.84
CA GLU A 381 7.21 24.08 12.15
C GLU A 381 6.10 23.59 11.20
N LYS A 382 6.43 23.45 9.92
CA LYS A 382 5.48 22.93 8.94
C LYS A 382 5.23 21.45 9.18
N ALA A 383 6.26 20.71 9.61
CA ALA A 383 6.09 19.32 9.99
C ALA A 383 5.15 19.13 11.20
N VAL A 384 5.25 20.01 12.20
CA VAL A 384 4.34 20.02 13.36
C VAL A 384 2.89 20.27 12.92
N GLN A 385 2.66 21.26 12.04
CA GLN A 385 1.31 21.57 11.54
C GLN A 385 0.71 20.40 10.75
N ALA A 386 1.52 19.76 9.92
CA ALA A 386 1.12 18.60 9.12
C ALA A 386 0.82 17.38 10.01
N GLY A 387 1.64 17.08 11.03
CA GLY A 387 1.38 16.02 12.01
C GLY A 387 0.12 16.25 12.85
N GLN A 388 -0.12 17.51 13.27
CA GLN A 388 -1.37 17.91 13.93
C GLN A 388 -2.60 17.72 13.03
N TRP A 389 -2.46 18.03 11.75
CA TRP A 389 -3.52 17.84 10.79
C TRP A 389 -3.81 16.35 10.56
N ALA A 390 -2.77 15.53 10.40
CA ALA A 390 -2.88 14.08 10.28
C ALA A 390 -3.62 13.47 11.48
N GLY A 391 -3.27 13.86 12.70
CA GLY A 391 -3.90 13.33 13.92
C GLY A 391 -5.39 13.66 14.08
N LYS A 392 -5.91 14.68 13.39
CA LYS A 392 -7.37 14.95 13.36
C LYS A 392 -8.15 13.94 12.54
N TRP A 393 -7.49 13.30 11.58
CA TRP A 393 -8.10 12.36 10.65
C TRP A 393 -7.81 10.90 11.04
N GLU A 394 -6.60 10.62 11.51
CA GLU A 394 -6.16 9.32 12.03
C GLU A 394 -6.16 9.33 13.57
N ALA A 395 -7.32 9.64 14.16
CA ALA A 395 -7.46 9.73 15.61
C ALA A 395 -7.22 8.40 16.35
N ASN A 396 -7.28 7.27 15.63
CA ASN A 396 -7.07 5.93 16.15
C ASN A 396 -5.63 5.41 15.93
N SER A 397 -4.71 6.24 15.45
CA SER A 397 -3.29 5.89 15.28
C SER A 397 -2.39 6.80 16.13
N PRO A 398 -1.33 6.25 16.78
CA PRO A 398 -0.34 7.05 17.49
C PRO A 398 0.65 7.74 16.54
N ALA A 399 0.81 7.24 15.31
CA ALA A 399 1.85 7.67 14.38
C ALA A 399 1.87 9.18 14.05
N PRO A 400 0.73 9.85 13.78
CA PRO A 400 0.71 11.30 13.58
C PRO A 400 1.29 12.09 14.76
N ARG A 401 1.05 11.60 15.99
CA ARG A 401 1.57 12.23 17.22
C ARG A 401 3.05 11.97 17.41
N HIS A 402 3.56 10.79 17.03
CA HIS A 402 5.01 10.52 17.00
C HIS A 402 5.75 11.50 16.09
N MET A 403 5.23 11.72 14.88
CA MET A 403 5.83 12.64 13.91
C MET A 403 5.78 14.08 14.43
N GLN A 404 4.64 14.48 14.99
CA GLN A 404 4.49 15.80 15.62
C GLN A 404 5.48 16.00 16.77
N ALA A 405 5.61 15.02 17.68
CA ALA A 405 6.51 15.10 18.83
C ALA A 405 7.98 15.17 18.38
N THR A 406 8.38 14.37 17.40
CA THR A 406 9.74 14.38 16.83
C THR A 406 10.08 15.73 16.18
N ALA A 407 9.13 16.32 15.44
CA ALA A 407 9.30 17.64 14.86
C ALA A 407 9.37 18.75 15.94
N LEU A 408 8.57 18.65 17.01
CA LEU A 408 8.63 19.59 18.14
C LEU A 408 9.96 19.51 18.89
N ASP A 409 10.50 18.31 19.11
CA ASP A 409 11.81 18.13 19.73
C ASP A 409 12.94 18.71 18.88
N SER A 410 12.86 18.54 17.55
CA SER A 410 13.81 19.15 16.60
C SER A 410 13.81 20.68 16.65
N LEU A 411 12.71 21.30 17.10
CA LEU A 411 12.58 22.74 17.37
C LEU A 411 12.98 23.16 18.79
N GLN A 412 13.45 22.22 19.60
CA GLN A 412 13.67 22.41 21.04
C GLN A 412 12.41 22.81 21.82
N ARG A 413 11.21 22.55 21.27
CA ARG A 413 9.91 22.81 21.90
C ARG A 413 9.50 21.61 22.78
N ARG A 414 10.40 21.24 23.68
CA ARG A 414 10.36 19.99 24.47
C ARG A 414 9.09 19.84 25.31
N ASN A 415 8.61 20.93 25.91
CA ASN A 415 7.38 20.93 26.69
C ASN A 415 6.16 20.51 25.86
N GLU A 416 6.13 20.95 24.60
CA GLU A 416 5.04 20.60 23.69
C GLU A 416 5.16 19.16 23.19
N ALA A 417 6.39 18.70 22.90
CA ALA A 417 6.64 17.30 22.54
C ALA A 417 6.20 16.36 23.67
N ARG A 418 6.56 16.67 24.92
CA ARG A 418 6.12 15.94 26.12
C ARG A 418 4.61 15.92 26.22
N ASN A 419 3.93 17.08 26.14
CA ASN A 419 2.48 17.16 26.25
C ASN A 419 1.77 16.32 25.16
N VAL A 420 2.27 16.35 23.92
CA VAL A 420 1.73 15.52 22.82
C VAL A 420 1.86 14.05 23.16
N MET A 421 3.01 13.64 23.72
CA MET A 421 3.28 12.24 24.02
C MET A 421 2.58 11.73 25.27
N GLU A 422 2.38 12.57 26.28
CA GLU A 422 1.54 12.26 27.44
C GLU A 422 0.10 11.97 27.03
N GLN A 423 -0.46 12.79 26.13
CA GLN A 423 -1.79 12.48 25.60
C GLN A 423 -1.79 11.21 24.73
N CYS A 424 -0.71 10.98 23.99
CA CYS A 424 -0.60 9.80 23.13
C CYS A 424 -0.59 8.50 23.92
N VAL A 425 0.19 8.40 25.02
CA VAL A 425 0.20 7.19 25.87
C VAL A 425 -1.09 7.01 26.68
N LEU A 426 -1.89 8.07 26.88
CA LEU A 426 -3.22 7.94 27.46
C LEU A 426 -4.22 7.35 26.46
N ASP A 427 -4.11 7.74 25.20
CA ASP A 427 -5.01 7.28 24.14
C ASP A 427 -4.59 5.90 23.58
N PHE A 428 -3.29 5.61 23.60
CA PHE A 428 -2.66 4.38 23.09
C PHE A 428 -1.70 3.80 24.14
N PRO A 429 -2.21 3.26 25.26
CA PRO A 429 -1.40 2.83 26.38
C PRO A 429 -0.56 1.59 26.10
N ASP A 430 -0.86 0.83 25.05
CA ASP A 430 -0.17 -0.38 24.62
C ASP A 430 0.89 -0.15 23.52
N ASP A 431 1.00 1.07 22.99
CA ASP A 431 2.02 1.40 21.99
C ASP A 431 3.39 1.68 22.64
N ALA A 432 4.32 0.74 22.47
CA ALA A 432 5.68 0.83 23.00
C ALA A 432 6.46 2.05 22.48
N LEU A 433 6.22 2.47 21.23
CA LEU A 433 6.93 3.61 20.64
C LEU A 433 6.50 4.95 21.28
N SER A 434 5.21 5.11 21.59
CA SER A 434 4.70 6.27 22.34
C SER A 434 5.38 6.41 23.70
N TRP A 435 5.51 5.30 24.43
CA TRP A 435 6.18 5.27 25.73
C TRP A 435 7.67 5.60 25.61
N TYR A 436 8.36 5.07 24.59
CA TYR A 436 9.76 5.39 24.32
C TYR A 436 9.96 6.88 24.02
N LEU A 437 9.16 7.46 23.13
CA LEU A 437 9.24 8.88 22.77
C LEU A 437 8.88 9.79 23.95
N LEU A 438 7.92 9.40 24.80
CA LEU A 438 7.64 10.11 26.05
C LEU A 438 8.84 10.08 27.01
N GLY A 439 9.52 8.93 27.12
CA GLY A 439 10.75 8.80 27.92
C GLY A 439 11.85 9.75 27.46
N LEU A 440 12.08 9.83 26.14
CA LEU A 440 13.02 10.79 25.56
C LEU A 440 12.64 12.24 25.85
N ALA A 441 11.36 12.60 25.66
CA ALA A 441 10.88 13.96 25.90
C ALA A 441 11.06 14.38 27.37
N ARG A 442 10.80 13.48 28.33
CA ARG A 442 11.02 13.72 29.77
C ARG A 442 12.50 13.83 30.13
N ALA A 443 13.34 12.95 29.56
CA ALA A 443 14.79 13.02 29.78
C ALA A 443 15.38 14.35 29.27
N ALA A 444 14.88 14.87 28.14
CA ALA A 444 15.32 16.15 27.59
C ALA A 444 14.92 17.38 28.46
N GLU A 445 14.02 17.19 29.43
CA GLU A 445 13.59 18.17 30.43
C GLU A 445 14.16 17.90 31.83
N GLU A 446 15.12 16.96 31.94
CA GLU A 446 15.72 16.55 33.22
C GLU A 446 14.73 15.91 34.22
N ASP A 447 13.59 15.41 33.72
CA ASP A 447 12.61 14.66 34.51
C ASP A 447 12.97 13.17 34.55
N TRP A 448 14.12 12.87 35.16
CA TRP A 448 14.81 11.59 35.05
C TRP A 448 14.02 10.39 35.56
N GLN A 449 13.32 10.54 36.69
CA GLN A 449 12.54 9.44 37.29
C GLN A 449 11.35 9.06 36.40
N ASN A 450 10.60 10.05 35.92
CA ASN A 450 9.46 9.81 35.05
C ASN A 450 9.86 9.39 33.62
N ALA A 451 11.07 9.78 33.17
CA ALA A 451 11.67 9.28 31.93
C ALA A 451 11.99 7.78 32.04
N ARG A 452 12.57 7.36 33.17
CA ARG A 452 12.86 5.96 33.46
C ARG A 452 11.59 5.10 33.47
N GLU A 453 10.54 5.56 34.13
CA GLU A 453 9.24 4.87 34.14
C GLU A 453 8.65 4.69 32.74
N ALA A 454 8.72 5.72 31.89
CA ALA A 454 8.24 5.64 30.52
C ALA A 454 9.04 4.63 29.67
N LEU A 455 10.37 4.59 29.80
CA LEU A 455 11.21 3.59 29.12
C LEU A 455 10.93 2.16 29.60
N LEU A 456 10.66 1.96 30.89
CA LEU A 456 10.24 0.67 31.43
C LEU A 456 8.88 0.22 30.87
N ASN A 457 7.92 1.14 30.73
CA ASN A 457 6.64 0.83 30.09
C ASN A 457 6.82 0.45 28.61
N ALA A 458 7.70 1.13 27.87
CA ALA A 458 8.02 0.76 26.49
C ALA A 458 8.50 -0.70 26.39
N LEU A 459 9.38 -1.12 27.30
CA LEU A 459 9.89 -2.50 27.36
C LEU A 459 8.86 -3.52 27.88
N ALA A 460 7.89 -3.09 28.68
CA ALA A 460 6.79 -3.95 29.11
C ALA A 460 5.88 -4.35 27.94
N PHE A 461 5.62 -3.42 27.00
CA PHE A 461 4.81 -3.68 25.81
C PHE A 461 5.63 -4.28 24.66
N GLN A 462 6.90 -3.91 24.52
CA GLN A 462 7.82 -4.50 23.55
C GLN A 462 9.15 -4.92 24.23
N PRO A 463 9.24 -6.17 24.74
CA PRO A 463 10.43 -6.67 25.45
C PRO A 463 11.71 -6.75 24.60
N HIS A 464 11.60 -6.62 23.28
CA HIS A 464 12.72 -6.57 22.35
C HIS A 464 12.71 -5.22 21.63
N PHE A 465 13.10 -4.17 22.36
CA PHE A 465 13.20 -2.79 21.86
C PHE A 465 14.59 -2.21 22.16
N PRO A 466 15.59 -2.46 21.29
CA PRO A 466 17.01 -2.18 21.56
C PRO A 466 17.31 -0.72 21.94
N GLU A 467 16.60 0.24 21.33
CA GLU A 467 16.77 1.67 21.59
C GLU A 467 16.31 2.04 23.01
N ALA A 468 15.18 1.48 23.45
CA ALA A 468 14.66 1.69 24.80
C ALA A 468 15.57 1.06 25.86
N GLU A 469 16.07 -0.16 25.62
CA GLU A 469 17.03 -0.84 26.50
C GLU A 469 18.30 0.00 26.71
N LYS A 470 18.89 0.47 25.60
CA LYS A 470 20.13 1.25 25.63
C LYS A 470 19.95 2.58 26.36
N ASN A 471 18.86 3.31 26.09
CA ASN A 471 18.63 4.60 26.73
C ASN A 471 18.28 4.45 28.21
N LEU A 472 17.58 3.38 28.59
CA LEU A 472 17.30 3.07 29.98
C LEU A 472 18.59 2.79 30.75
N GLN A 473 19.50 1.97 30.19
CA GLN A 473 20.79 1.70 30.80
C GLN A 473 21.59 2.99 31.06
N VAL A 474 21.69 3.87 30.07
CA VAL A 474 22.40 5.15 30.21
C VAL A 474 21.78 6.02 31.31
N LEU A 475 20.45 6.06 31.38
CA LEU A 475 19.72 6.83 32.38
C LEU A 475 19.90 6.26 33.79
N GLU A 476 19.92 4.94 33.94
CA GLU A 476 20.16 4.28 35.24
C GLU A 476 21.59 4.51 35.71
N GLU A 477 22.59 4.39 34.83
CA GLU A 477 23.99 4.74 35.14
C GLU A 477 24.13 6.21 35.56
N PHE A 478 23.38 7.13 34.94
CA PHE A 478 23.36 8.53 35.34
C PHE A 478 22.74 8.74 36.73
N LEU A 479 21.61 8.09 37.01
CA LEU A 479 20.89 8.18 38.29
C LEU A 479 21.61 7.51 39.46
N GLU A 480 22.49 6.55 39.21
CA GLU A 480 23.34 5.96 40.25
C GLU A 480 24.52 6.86 40.64
N ASN A 481 24.90 7.80 39.76
CA ASN A 481 26.06 8.69 39.91
C ASN A 481 25.71 10.12 40.36
N PHE A 482 24.42 10.44 40.55
CA PHE A 482 23.88 11.71 41.06
C PHE A 482 22.96 11.45 42.26
#